data_AF-A0A7J0F927-F1
#
_entry.id   AF-A0A7J0F927-F1
#
_cell.length_a   1.000
_cell.length_b   1.000
_cell.length_c   1.000
_cell.angle_alpha   90.00
_cell.angle_beta   90.00
_cell.angle_gamma   90.00
#
_symmetry.space_group_name_H-M   'P 1'
#
loop_
_entity.id
_entity.type
_entity.pdbx_description
1 polymer ?
#
loop_
_entity_poly.entity_id
_entity_poly.type
_entity_poly.pdbx_seq_one_letter_code
_entity_poly.pdbx_strand_id
1 'polypeptide(L)'
;MKTFTLGASLLIILIVLVTHCLEAEAQENNSDCCAEGKLYPIYRCSPTVSGNTKAVLTLNSFQKGGDGGGPSECDNQYHSDDTPVVALSTGWYNKGRRCLNDIIINANGRSVRAKVVDECDSTMGCDGDHDYQPPCNNNIVDASKAVWEALGVSRDNWGEMDITWSDA
;
A
#
# COMPACT_ATOMS: atom_id res chain seq x y z
N MET A 1 -5.40 -16.74 53.93
CA MET A 1 -6.43 -16.86 52.87
C MET A 1 -6.15 -15.82 51.81
N LYS A 2 -6.07 -16.26 50.56
CA LYS A 2 -5.80 -15.46 49.37
C LYS A 2 -7.06 -14.68 49.00
N THR A 3 -6.90 -13.41 48.62
CA THR A 3 -7.83 -12.75 47.69
C THR A 3 -7.03 -11.75 46.85
N PHE A 4 -6.50 -12.23 45.74
CA PHE A 4 -6.02 -11.40 44.64
C PHE A 4 -7.23 -11.02 43.79
N THR A 5 -7.61 -9.75 43.76
CA THR A 5 -8.54 -9.20 42.78
C THR A 5 -7.79 -8.93 41.48
N LEU A 6 -7.61 -9.98 40.65
CA LEU A 6 -7.37 -9.82 39.21
C LEU A 6 -8.75 -9.68 38.54
N GLY A 7 -9.15 -8.48 38.15
CA GLY A 7 -10.51 -8.29 37.61
C GLY A 7 -10.72 -7.15 36.60
N ALA A 8 -9.69 -6.39 36.24
CA ALA A 8 -9.84 -5.31 35.26
C ALA A 8 -8.76 -5.32 34.15
N SER A 9 -7.54 -5.77 34.43
CA SER A 9 -6.44 -5.69 33.46
C SER A 9 -6.54 -6.66 32.29
N LEU A 10 -7.15 -7.84 32.45
CA LEU A 10 -7.25 -8.82 31.36
C LEU A 10 -8.35 -8.45 30.35
N LEU A 11 -9.44 -7.83 30.82
CA LEU A 11 -10.53 -7.35 29.97
C LEU A 11 -10.09 -6.13 29.16
N ILE A 12 -9.29 -5.23 29.77
CA ILE A 12 -8.69 -4.08 29.07
C ILE A 12 -7.70 -4.54 27.99
N ILE A 13 -6.84 -5.53 28.27
CA ILE A 13 -5.92 -6.08 27.26
C ILE A 13 -6.68 -6.77 26.12
N LEU A 14 -7.76 -7.49 26.41
CA LEU A 14 -8.61 -8.11 25.39
C LEU A 14 -9.34 -7.05 24.53
N ILE A 15 -9.77 -5.95 25.14
CA ILE A 15 -10.38 -4.80 24.43
C ILE A 15 -9.34 -4.10 23.54
N VAL A 16 -8.09 -3.94 24.00
CA VAL A 16 -6.97 -3.34 23.25
C VAL A 16 -6.52 -4.21 22.07
N LEU A 17 -6.53 -5.54 22.22
CA LEU A 17 -6.15 -6.44 21.11
C LEU A 17 -7.18 -6.46 19.98
N VAL A 18 -8.47 -6.33 20.31
CA VAL A 18 -9.57 -6.31 19.34
C VAL A 18 -9.75 -4.94 18.68
N THR A 19 -9.13 -3.87 19.20
CA THR A 19 -9.30 -2.50 18.67
C THR A 19 -8.45 -2.14 17.45
N HIS A 20 -7.46 -2.97 17.07
CA HIS A 20 -6.51 -2.59 16.01
C HIS A 20 -7.13 -2.42 14.60
N CYS A 21 -8.28 -3.04 14.27
CA CYS A 21 -9.06 -2.69 13.04
C CYS A 21 -10.40 -2.00 13.36
N LEU A 22 -10.87 -1.99 14.62
CA LEU A 22 -12.13 -1.31 14.99
C LEU A 22 -11.99 0.23 15.01
N GLU A 23 -10.76 0.75 15.09
CA GLU A 23 -10.46 2.19 14.98
C GLU A 23 -10.01 2.62 13.56
N ALA A 24 -9.94 1.70 12.60
CA ALA A 24 -9.42 1.95 11.25
C ALA A 24 -10.39 2.68 10.29
N GLU A 25 -11.51 3.23 10.78
CA GLU A 25 -12.41 4.07 9.99
C GLU A 25 -11.81 5.46 9.64
N ALA A 26 -10.53 5.70 9.93
CA ALA A 26 -9.85 6.98 9.71
C ALA A 26 -8.45 6.86 9.05
N GLN A 27 -8.20 5.86 8.20
CA GLN A 27 -7.05 5.94 7.27
C GLN A 27 -7.36 6.93 6.14
N GLU A 28 -6.37 7.75 5.78
CA GLU A 28 -6.54 8.94 4.93
C GLU A 28 -7.09 8.59 3.55
N ASN A 29 -6.92 7.34 3.10
CA ASN A 29 -7.30 6.85 1.77
C ASN A 29 -8.22 5.62 1.75
N ASN A 30 -9.03 5.36 2.80
CA ASN A 30 -10.05 4.31 2.81
C ASN A 30 -9.46 2.89 2.56
N SER A 31 -8.52 2.46 3.41
CA SER A 31 -7.99 1.09 3.40
C SER A 31 -9.05 0.09 3.91
N ASP A 32 -9.52 -0.81 3.04
CA ASP A 32 -10.48 -1.85 3.41
C ASP A 32 -9.80 -2.90 4.33
N CYS A 33 -10.30 -3.11 5.56
CA CYS A 33 -9.89 -4.24 6.42
C CYS A 33 -10.33 -5.59 5.81
N CYS A 34 -9.59 -6.67 6.11
CA CYS A 34 -10.02 -8.02 5.76
C CYS A 34 -11.34 -8.41 6.45
N ALA A 35 -12.29 -8.92 5.67
CA ALA A 35 -13.56 -9.42 6.20
C ALA A 35 -13.42 -10.85 6.72
N GLU A 36 -13.95 -11.11 7.92
CA GLU A 36 -13.94 -12.45 8.52
C GLU A 36 -14.61 -13.48 7.60
N GLY A 37 -13.92 -14.61 7.37
CA GLY A 37 -14.40 -15.69 6.50
C GLY A 37 -14.32 -15.42 4.99
N LYS A 38 -13.88 -14.23 4.55
CA LYS A 38 -13.62 -13.94 3.13
C LYS A 38 -12.24 -14.45 2.73
N LEU A 39 -12.17 -15.13 1.59
CA LEU A 39 -10.91 -15.54 0.98
C LEU A 39 -10.42 -14.44 0.04
N TYR A 40 -9.15 -14.08 0.16
CA TYR A 40 -8.46 -13.11 -0.69
C TYR A 40 -7.44 -13.84 -1.57
N PRO A 41 -7.35 -13.52 -2.87
CA PRO A 41 -6.35 -14.12 -3.74
C PRO A 41 -4.95 -13.63 -3.38
N ILE A 42 -3.96 -14.51 -3.54
CA ILE A 42 -2.55 -14.16 -3.44
C ILE A 42 -1.83 -14.44 -4.76
N TYR A 43 -0.79 -13.67 -5.04
CA TYR A 43 -0.04 -13.72 -6.28
C TYR A 43 1.45 -13.64 -5.99
N ARG A 44 2.22 -14.50 -6.67
CA ARG A 44 3.70 -14.42 -6.68
C ARG A 44 4.24 -13.84 -7.99
N CYS A 45 3.35 -13.50 -8.91
CA CYS A 45 3.66 -13.03 -10.25
C CYS A 45 2.69 -11.92 -10.65
N SER A 46 3.20 -11.02 -11.47
CA SER A 46 2.47 -9.90 -12.07
C SER A 46 2.39 -10.10 -13.59
N PRO A 47 1.48 -9.40 -14.29
CA PRO A 47 1.43 -9.42 -15.75
C PRO A 47 2.78 -9.09 -16.41
N THR A 48 2.98 -9.52 -17.64
CA THR A 48 4.24 -9.30 -18.37
C THR A 48 4.56 -7.81 -18.50
N VAL A 49 5.78 -7.42 -18.11
CA VAL A 49 6.29 -6.05 -18.31
C VAL A 49 6.61 -5.83 -19.79
N SER A 50 6.19 -4.68 -20.32
CA SER A 50 6.45 -4.20 -21.67
C SER A 50 6.77 -2.69 -21.65
N GLY A 51 7.00 -2.09 -22.81
CA GLY A 51 7.15 -0.63 -22.92
C GLY A 51 5.86 0.16 -22.66
N ASN A 52 4.73 -0.51 -22.43
CA ASN A 52 3.45 0.11 -22.12
C ASN A 52 2.60 -0.81 -21.22
N THR A 53 3.17 -1.22 -20.09
CA THR A 53 2.56 -2.19 -19.16
C THR A 53 1.29 -1.61 -18.55
N LYS A 54 0.15 -2.27 -18.75
CA LYS A 54 -1.12 -1.85 -18.15
C LYS A 54 -1.12 -2.15 -16.65
N ALA A 55 -1.57 -1.20 -15.85
CA ALA A 55 -1.69 -1.33 -14.40
C ALA A 55 -2.87 -0.53 -13.87
N VAL A 56 -3.22 -0.76 -12.62
CA VAL A 56 -4.09 0.12 -11.84
C VAL A 56 -3.21 0.94 -10.91
N LEU A 57 -3.38 2.25 -10.95
CA LEU A 57 -2.77 3.18 -10.01
C LEU A 57 -3.64 3.28 -8.78
N THR A 58 -3.07 3.05 -7.60
CA THR A 58 -3.72 3.28 -6.30
C THR A 58 -3.05 4.46 -5.58
N LEU A 59 -3.71 4.97 -4.54
CA LEU A 59 -3.21 6.06 -3.72
C LEU A 59 -2.70 5.53 -2.38
N ASN A 60 -1.47 5.91 -2.03
CA ASN A 60 -0.86 5.58 -0.75
C ASN A 60 0.00 6.75 -0.23
N SER A 61 0.19 6.79 1.08
CA SER A 61 1.09 7.72 1.75
C SER A 61 2.28 6.95 2.34
N PHE A 62 3.47 7.23 1.80
CA PHE A 62 4.75 6.64 2.23
C PHE A 62 5.41 7.43 3.37
N GLN A 63 4.73 8.44 3.90
CA GLN A 63 5.27 9.28 4.96
C GLN A 63 5.07 8.62 6.32
N LYS A 64 5.82 9.08 7.31
CA LYS A 64 5.69 8.56 8.67
C LYS A 64 4.28 8.84 9.22
N GLY A 65 3.59 7.77 9.62
CA GLY A 65 2.21 7.84 10.12
C GLY A 65 1.16 7.98 9.02
N GLY A 66 1.55 7.81 7.74
CA GLY A 66 0.64 7.60 6.63
C GLY A 66 0.22 6.13 6.50
N ASP A 67 -0.50 5.84 5.42
CA ASP A 67 -1.16 4.54 5.21
C ASP A 67 -0.21 3.39 4.88
N GLY A 68 1.03 3.66 4.44
CA GLY A 68 2.03 2.64 4.13
C GLY A 68 2.62 1.93 5.36
N GLY A 69 2.22 2.33 6.58
CA GLY A 69 2.66 1.72 7.82
C GLY A 69 4.15 1.95 8.12
N GLY A 70 5.00 1.02 7.71
CA GLY A 70 6.44 1.01 7.95
C GLY A 70 7.26 1.89 6.98
N PRO A 71 8.58 2.02 7.21
CA PRO A 71 9.50 2.55 6.20
C PRO A 71 9.55 1.64 4.97
N SER A 72 9.78 2.20 3.79
CA SER A 72 9.72 1.45 2.53
C SER A 72 10.86 0.46 2.34
N GLU A 73 10.57 -0.69 1.74
CA GLU A 73 11.46 -1.86 1.66
C GLU A 73 12.79 -1.58 0.93
N CYS A 74 12.81 -0.70 -0.07
CA CYS A 74 14.03 -0.48 -0.87
C CYS A 74 15.16 0.23 -0.10
N ASP A 75 14.82 1.11 0.84
CA ASP A 75 15.80 1.97 1.51
C ASP A 75 15.58 2.15 3.02
N ASN A 76 14.54 1.53 3.58
CA ASN A 76 14.16 1.62 4.98
C ASN A 76 13.93 3.07 5.42
N GLN A 77 13.34 3.88 4.55
CA GLN A 77 12.99 5.29 4.79
C GLN A 77 11.51 5.56 4.56
N TYR A 78 11.01 6.60 5.23
CA TYR A 78 9.74 7.22 4.88
C TYR A 78 9.96 8.26 3.78
N HIS A 79 8.98 8.41 2.89
CA HIS A 79 9.01 9.36 1.77
C HIS A 79 7.85 10.34 1.91
N SER A 80 8.11 11.64 1.76
CA SER A 80 7.05 12.67 1.81
C SER A 80 6.04 12.47 0.69
N ASP A 81 4.76 12.74 0.97
CA ASP A 81 3.68 12.74 -0.03
C ASP A 81 3.93 13.68 -1.23
N ASP A 82 4.80 14.67 -1.05
CA ASP A 82 5.23 15.61 -2.09
C ASP A 82 6.35 15.05 -2.99
N THR A 83 6.85 13.84 -2.71
CA THR A 83 7.87 13.15 -3.51
C THR A 83 7.21 12.13 -4.42
N PRO A 84 7.45 12.14 -5.75
CA PRO A 84 6.86 11.16 -6.65
C PRO A 84 7.53 9.79 -6.48
N VAL A 85 6.99 8.99 -5.56
CA VAL A 85 7.41 7.62 -5.27
C VAL A 85 6.25 6.63 -5.43
N VAL A 86 6.60 5.36 -5.65
CA VAL A 86 5.64 4.26 -5.80
C VAL A 86 6.13 2.95 -5.16
N ALA A 87 5.17 2.09 -4.82
CA ALA A 87 5.35 0.66 -4.64
C ALA A 87 4.89 -0.10 -5.90
N LEU A 88 5.45 -1.28 -6.14
CA LEU A 88 5.01 -2.17 -7.21
C LEU A 88 4.51 -3.50 -6.64
N SER A 89 3.48 -4.09 -7.24
CA SER A 89 3.08 -5.47 -6.92
C SER A 89 4.29 -6.41 -6.96
N THR A 90 4.34 -7.40 -6.06
CA THR A 90 5.45 -8.36 -5.86
C THR A 90 6.14 -8.83 -7.14
N GLY A 91 5.38 -9.24 -8.16
CA GLY A 91 5.94 -9.73 -9.42
C GLY A 91 6.70 -8.66 -10.22
N TRP A 92 6.22 -7.41 -10.20
CA TRP A 92 6.89 -6.26 -10.81
C TRP A 92 8.00 -5.69 -9.94
N TYR A 93 7.83 -5.69 -8.61
CA TYR A 93 8.90 -5.36 -7.67
C TYR A 93 10.14 -6.24 -7.88
N ASN A 94 9.90 -7.53 -8.18
CA ASN A 94 10.90 -8.48 -8.65
C ASN A 94 12.09 -8.58 -7.70
N LYS A 95 11.80 -8.80 -6.41
CA LYS A 95 12.81 -8.95 -5.34
C LYS A 95 13.76 -7.74 -5.28
N GLY A 96 13.19 -6.54 -5.35
CA GLY A 96 13.94 -5.28 -5.30
C GLY A 96 14.77 -4.97 -6.56
N ARG A 97 14.64 -5.72 -7.66
CA ARG A 97 15.40 -5.42 -8.89
C ARG A 97 15.08 -4.05 -9.50
N ARG A 98 13.92 -3.48 -9.16
CA ARG A 98 13.53 -2.12 -9.56
C ARG A 98 13.77 -1.07 -8.49
N CYS A 99 14.25 -1.44 -7.30
CA CYS A 99 14.46 -0.50 -6.21
C CYS A 99 15.30 0.71 -6.63
N LEU A 100 14.82 1.89 -6.24
CA LEU A 100 15.43 3.20 -6.43
C LEU A 100 15.63 3.62 -7.90
N ASN A 101 15.22 2.78 -8.84
CA ASN A 101 15.06 3.14 -10.25
C ASN A 101 13.72 3.85 -10.46
N ASP A 102 13.66 4.63 -11.52
CA ASP A 102 12.44 5.31 -11.89
C ASP A 102 11.63 4.48 -12.89
N ILE A 103 10.32 4.66 -12.84
CA ILE A 103 9.38 4.28 -13.90
C ILE A 103 8.72 5.52 -14.49
N ILE A 104 8.22 5.40 -15.71
CA ILE A 104 7.39 6.42 -16.35
C ILE A 104 5.96 5.93 -16.30
N ILE A 105 5.08 6.69 -15.62
CA ILE A 105 3.65 6.42 -15.52
C ILE A 105 2.92 7.35 -16.47
N ASN A 106 1.99 6.82 -17.26
CA ASN A 106 1.19 7.55 -18.22
C ASN A 106 -0.30 7.38 -17.90
N ALA A 107 -0.99 8.51 -17.74
CA ALA A 107 -2.43 8.56 -17.48
C ALA A 107 -2.95 9.97 -17.75
N ASN A 108 -4.26 10.12 -17.99
CA ASN A 108 -4.89 11.44 -18.10
C ASN A 108 -4.20 12.41 -19.10
N GLY A 109 -3.63 11.85 -20.19
CA GLY A 109 -2.88 12.62 -21.19
C GLY A 109 -1.55 13.20 -20.71
N ARG A 110 -1.05 12.77 -19.55
CA ARG A 110 0.20 13.22 -18.93
C ARG A 110 1.11 12.04 -18.60
N SER A 111 2.37 12.36 -18.31
CA SER A 111 3.38 11.42 -17.86
C SER A 111 4.10 11.95 -16.63
N VAL A 112 4.44 11.06 -15.70
CA VAL A 112 5.25 11.39 -14.52
C VAL A 112 6.34 10.34 -14.33
N ARG A 113 7.53 10.81 -13.95
CA ARG A 113 8.64 9.96 -13.51
C ARG A 113 8.50 9.77 -12.01
N ALA A 114 8.43 8.52 -11.56
CA ALA A 114 8.31 8.18 -10.15
C ALA A 114 9.33 7.10 -9.76
N LYS A 115 9.89 7.22 -8.55
CA LYS A 115 10.88 6.28 -8.04
C LYS A 115 10.20 5.09 -7.36
N VAL A 116 10.63 3.88 -7.68
CA VAL A 116 10.19 2.68 -6.97
C VAL A 116 10.92 2.63 -5.63
N VAL A 117 10.17 2.74 -4.53
CA VAL A 117 10.71 2.72 -3.16
C VAL A 117 10.24 1.52 -2.36
N ASP A 118 9.19 0.83 -2.81
CA ASP A 118 8.56 -0.19 -1.99
C ASP A 118 7.95 -1.37 -2.78
N GLU A 119 7.55 -2.39 -2.04
CA GLU A 119 6.75 -3.52 -2.52
C GLU A 119 5.28 -3.37 -2.08
N CYS A 120 4.34 -3.52 -3.01
CA CYS A 120 2.94 -3.77 -2.67
C CYS A 120 2.78 -5.29 -2.57
N ASP A 121 2.85 -5.84 -1.34
CA ASP A 121 2.91 -7.30 -1.14
C ASP A 121 1.60 -7.97 -1.54
N SER A 122 1.68 -8.76 -2.60
CA SER A 122 0.55 -9.53 -3.14
C SER A 122 0.52 -10.99 -2.65
N THR A 123 1.45 -11.36 -1.76
CA THR A 123 1.65 -12.73 -1.25
C THR A 123 1.12 -12.95 0.15
N MET A 124 0.94 -11.87 0.93
CA MET A 124 0.54 -11.88 2.33
C MET A 124 -0.36 -10.68 2.65
N GLY A 125 -1.12 -10.79 3.74
CA GLY A 125 -2.10 -9.82 4.21
C GLY A 125 -3.05 -10.47 5.22
N CYS A 126 -3.98 -9.69 5.77
CA CYS A 126 -4.94 -10.11 6.79
C CYS A 126 -4.30 -10.62 8.10
N ASP A 127 -3.14 -10.10 8.45
CA ASP A 127 -2.45 -10.40 9.70
C ASP A 127 -1.95 -9.12 10.39
N GLY A 128 -1.35 -9.26 11.57
CA GLY A 128 -0.91 -8.12 12.38
C GLY A 128 0.29 -7.37 11.81
N ASP A 129 1.04 -7.95 10.87
CA ASP A 129 2.17 -7.27 10.22
C ASP A 129 1.69 -6.36 9.07
N HIS A 130 0.48 -6.61 8.56
CA HIS A 130 -0.15 -5.87 7.47
C HIS A 130 -1.36 -5.04 7.92
N ASP A 131 -1.46 -4.71 9.22
CA ASP A 131 -2.59 -4.00 9.82
C ASP A 131 -3.97 -4.59 9.44
N TYR A 132 -4.00 -5.91 9.23
CA TYR A 132 -5.16 -6.67 8.74
C TYR A 132 -5.75 -6.20 7.39
N GLN A 133 -4.97 -5.48 6.59
CA GLN A 133 -5.31 -5.13 5.21
C GLN A 133 -5.17 -6.35 4.28
N PRO A 134 -5.94 -6.45 3.19
CA PRO A 134 -5.86 -7.57 2.25
C PRO A 134 -4.54 -7.56 1.47
N PRO A 135 -4.10 -8.72 0.97
CA PRO A 135 -2.99 -8.78 0.02
C PRO A 135 -3.23 -7.88 -1.19
N CYS A 136 -2.17 -7.23 -1.66
CA CYS A 136 -2.20 -6.38 -2.83
C CYS A 136 -2.60 -7.18 -4.09
N ASN A 137 -3.28 -6.51 -5.03
CA ASN A 137 -3.48 -7.09 -6.36
C ASN A 137 -2.15 -7.18 -7.11
N ASN A 138 -2.08 -8.01 -8.15
CA ASN A 138 -0.82 -8.29 -8.84
C ASN A 138 -0.48 -7.35 -10.00
N ASN A 139 -1.27 -6.31 -10.21
CA ASN A 139 -1.16 -5.35 -11.31
C ASN A 139 -1.24 -3.90 -10.82
N ILE A 140 -0.76 -3.65 -9.60
CA ILE A 140 -0.81 -2.36 -8.90
C ILE A 140 0.50 -1.60 -9.05
N VAL A 141 0.37 -0.30 -9.32
CA VAL A 141 1.36 0.73 -9.03
C VAL A 141 0.77 1.57 -7.92
N ASP A 142 1.29 1.43 -6.71
CA ASP A 142 0.74 2.11 -5.54
C ASP A 142 1.50 3.40 -5.28
N ALA A 143 0.83 4.55 -5.35
CA ALA A 143 1.50 5.80 -5.63
C ALA A 143 1.20 6.92 -4.64
N SER A 144 2.24 7.70 -4.36
CA SER A 144 2.18 8.93 -3.57
C SER A 144 1.25 9.99 -4.18
N LYS A 145 0.75 10.91 -3.34
CA LYS A 145 -0.08 12.06 -3.76
C LYS A 145 0.57 12.87 -4.87
N ALA A 146 1.89 13.10 -4.82
CA ALA A 146 2.64 13.80 -5.86
C ALA A 146 2.52 13.17 -7.26
N VAL A 147 2.42 11.83 -7.36
CA VAL A 147 2.22 11.14 -8.64
C VAL A 147 0.84 11.49 -9.22
N TRP A 148 -0.20 11.42 -8.38
CA TRP A 148 -1.58 11.77 -8.77
C TRP A 148 -1.72 13.23 -9.20
N GLU A 149 -1.10 14.15 -8.45
CA GLU A 149 -1.07 15.58 -8.78
C GLU A 149 -0.32 15.85 -10.10
N ALA A 150 0.82 15.20 -10.33
CA ALA A 150 1.59 15.33 -11.56
C ALA A 150 0.82 14.82 -12.80
N LEU A 151 0.05 13.75 -12.63
CA LEU A 151 -0.89 13.25 -13.65
C LEU A 151 -2.11 14.16 -13.85
N GLY A 152 -2.25 15.23 -13.05
CA GLY A 152 -3.30 16.23 -13.21
C GLY A 152 -4.70 15.69 -12.90
N VAL A 153 -4.80 14.65 -12.07
CA VAL A 153 -6.07 14.08 -11.63
C VAL A 153 -6.61 14.93 -10.47
N SER A 154 -7.86 15.38 -10.57
CA SER A 154 -8.51 16.10 -9.46
C SER A 154 -8.68 15.19 -8.25
N ARG A 155 -8.54 15.73 -7.04
CA ARG A 155 -8.61 14.95 -5.79
C ARG A 155 -9.90 14.14 -5.63
N ASP A 156 -11.04 14.66 -6.10
CA ASP A 156 -12.33 13.96 -6.08
C ASP A 156 -12.35 12.66 -6.91
N ASN A 157 -11.35 12.46 -7.78
CA ASN A 157 -11.18 11.29 -8.63
C ASN A 157 -9.97 10.44 -8.20
N TRP A 158 -9.42 10.65 -7.01
CA TRP A 158 -8.38 9.80 -6.46
C TRP A 158 -8.98 8.52 -5.87
N GLY A 159 -8.21 7.43 -5.91
CA GLY A 159 -8.64 6.10 -5.50
C GLY A 159 -7.99 5.08 -6.40
N GLU A 160 -8.64 4.76 -7.51
CA GLU A 160 -8.12 3.84 -8.53
C GLU A 160 -8.22 4.46 -9.93
N MET A 161 -7.17 4.28 -10.74
CA MET A 161 -7.17 4.72 -12.14
C MET A 161 -6.39 3.77 -13.02
N ASP A 162 -6.93 3.45 -14.21
CA ASP A 162 -6.18 2.72 -15.23
C ASP A 162 -5.02 3.56 -15.77
N ILE A 163 -3.83 2.96 -15.79
CA ILE A 163 -2.60 3.60 -16.26
C ILE A 163 -1.83 2.66 -17.19
N THR A 164 -0.78 3.21 -17.79
CA THR A 164 0.33 2.41 -18.27
C THR A 164 1.66 2.87 -17.70
N TRP A 165 2.62 1.96 -17.59
CA TRP A 165 3.95 2.27 -17.13
C TRP A 165 5.05 1.53 -17.89
N SER A 166 6.26 2.08 -17.85
CA SER A 166 7.48 1.46 -18.36
C SER A 166 8.65 1.73 -17.43
N ASP A 167 9.67 0.89 -17.46
CA ASP A 167 10.99 1.24 -16.94
C ASP A 167 11.50 2.52 -17.66
N ALA A 168 12.19 3.41 -16.93
CA ALA A 168 12.51 4.78 -17.38
C ALA A 168 13.89 4.99 -18.01
#